data_AF-A0A7V8Y404-F1
#
_entry.id   AF-A0A7V8Y404-F1
#
_cell.length_a   1.000
_cell.length_b   1.000
_cell.length_c   1.000
_cell.angle_alpha   90.00
_cell.angle_beta   90.00
_cell.angle_gamma   90.00
#
_symmetry.space_group_name_H-M   'P 1'
#
loop_
_entity.id
_entity.type
_entity.pdbx_description
1 polymer ?
#
loop_
_entity_poly.entity_id
_entity_poly.type
_entity_poly.pdbx_seq_one_letter_code
_entity_poly.pdbx_strand_id
1 'polypeptide(L)'
;MPQQVCTQNWQSTPSTEALSASIFEDAVGAIVHDQEAAGFDVIADGKVYGGDSPYGTILYYYSERMSGWRLSGPPVGLPIYSTLFSPTCIGEVKREHPFHLAHLRAVRKATKKPVKISYTGLGVIAAATQNLYYKDTKELAMALAKAFNEDFKELADNGCEIIQLDEFVWPYGMGDWEIEAVNASVEGVDCQFWVHTCWGNYSGTPAYFPDETTTEFGAYDFASRAKDAAAPERAHAIFPKVLDANIHALNY
;
A
#
# COMPACT_ATOMS: atom_id res chain seq x y z
N MET A 1 -4.91 -6.34 33.64
CA MET A 1 -5.16 -7.54 32.82
C MET A 1 -5.03 -7.10 31.37
N PRO A 2 -3.97 -7.47 30.64
CA PRO A 2 -3.87 -7.12 29.23
C PRO A 2 -4.76 -8.05 28.41
N GLN A 3 -5.63 -7.47 27.57
CA GLN A 3 -6.39 -8.21 26.58
C GLN A 3 -5.41 -8.91 25.64
N GLN A 4 -5.47 -10.25 25.60
CA GLN A 4 -4.89 -11.04 24.52
C GLN A 4 -5.49 -10.56 23.21
N VAL A 5 -4.69 -9.85 22.41
CA VAL A 5 -4.96 -9.69 20.99
C VAL A 5 -4.99 -11.09 20.39
N CYS A 6 -6.08 -11.42 19.71
CA CYS A 6 -6.36 -12.74 19.17
C CYS A 6 -5.39 -13.06 18.02
N THR A 7 -4.14 -13.39 18.33
CA THR A 7 -3.20 -14.02 17.40
C THR A 7 -3.41 -15.53 17.49
N GLN A 8 -4.57 -16.02 17.07
CA GLN A 8 -4.77 -17.46 16.90
C GLN A 8 -4.24 -17.89 15.55
N ASN A 9 -3.00 -18.39 15.58
CA ASN A 9 -2.46 -19.51 14.81
C ASN A 9 -2.98 -19.67 13.37
N TRP A 10 -2.13 -19.34 12.40
CA TRP A 10 -2.09 -19.94 11.06
C TRP A 10 -1.72 -21.45 11.12
N GLN A 11 -2.44 -22.22 11.94
CA GLN A 11 -2.47 -23.68 11.89
C GLN A 11 -3.88 -24.10 11.52
N SER A 12 -4.30 -23.68 10.34
CA SER A 12 -5.53 -24.14 9.72
C SER A 12 -5.33 -25.56 9.20
N THR A 13 -6.28 -26.45 9.52
CA THR A 13 -6.43 -27.72 8.79
C THR A 13 -6.54 -27.48 7.28
N PRO A 14 -6.14 -28.42 6.40
CA PRO A 14 -6.18 -28.23 4.95
C PRO A 14 -7.54 -27.78 4.40
N SER A 15 -8.64 -28.14 5.06
CA SER A 15 -10.00 -27.72 4.72
C SER A 15 -10.28 -26.23 4.99
N THR A 16 -9.72 -25.66 6.06
CA THR A 16 -9.84 -24.23 6.41
C THR A 16 -9.00 -23.34 5.49
N GLU A 17 -7.84 -23.81 5.03
CA GLU A 17 -7.03 -23.09 4.02
C GLU A 17 -7.73 -23.07 2.66
N ALA A 18 -8.28 -24.22 2.24
CA ALA A 18 -9.05 -24.30 1.01
C ALA A 18 -10.32 -23.43 1.04
N LEU A 19 -11.04 -23.40 2.17
CA LEU A 19 -12.21 -22.54 2.35
C LEU A 19 -11.84 -21.05 2.36
N SER A 20 -10.74 -20.69 3.01
CA SER A 20 -10.23 -19.32 3.00
C SER A 20 -9.82 -18.87 1.59
N ALA A 21 -9.20 -19.76 0.80
CA ALA A 21 -8.81 -19.47 -0.56
C ALA A 21 -10.02 -19.30 -1.49
N SER A 22 -11.05 -20.16 -1.39
CA SER A 22 -12.26 -20.03 -2.20
C SER A 22 -13.04 -18.76 -1.86
N ILE A 23 -13.17 -18.43 -0.56
CA ILE A 23 -13.84 -17.18 -0.13
C ILE A 23 -13.10 -15.96 -0.67
N PHE A 24 -11.76 -15.96 -0.64
CA PHE A 24 -10.95 -14.90 -1.20
C PHE A 24 -11.17 -14.75 -2.71
N GLU A 25 -11.12 -15.85 -3.46
CA GLU A 25 -11.37 -15.83 -4.91
C GLU A 25 -12.79 -15.34 -5.26
N ASP A 26 -13.81 -15.77 -4.51
CA ASP A 26 -15.20 -15.34 -4.72
C ASP A 26 -15.37 -13.84 -4.43
N ALA A 27 -14.75 -13.33 -3.36
CA ALA A 27 -14.77 -11.91 -3.01
C ALA A 27 -14.09 -11.06 -4.10
N VAL A 28 -12.91 -11.48 -4.57
CA VAL A 28 -12.21 -10.83 -5.68
C VAL A 28 -13.05 -10.90 -6.96
N GLY A 29 -13.66 -12.05 -7.26
CA GLY A 29 -14.52 -12.22 -8.42
C GLY A 29 -15.71 -11.27 -8.44
N ALA A 30 -16.37 -11.07 -7.29
CA ALA A 30 -17.45 -10.10 -7.15
C ALA A 30 -16.98 -8.66 -7.41
N ILE A 31 -15.84 -8.27 -6.83
CA ILE A 31 -15.23 -6.94 -7.03
C ILE A 31 -14.86 -6.71 -8.50
N VAL A 32 -14.32 -7.73 -9.18
CA VAL A 32 -13.98 -7.67 -10.60
C VAL A 32 -15.25 -7.50 -11.45
N HIS A 33 -16.29 -8.28 -11.17
CA HIS A 33 -17.57 -8.18 -11.87
C HIS A 33 -18.17 -6.78 -11.75
N ASP A 34 -18.17 -6.18 -10.56
CA ASP A 34 -18.72 -4.83 -10.35
C ASP A 34 -17.92 -3.76 -11.10
N GLN A 35 -16.59 -3.85 -11.12
CA GLN A 35 -15.73 -2.94 -11.90
C GLN A 35 -15.99 -3.08 -13.41
N GLU A 36 -16.14 -4.30 -13.93
CA GLU A 36 -16.45 -4.51 -15.33
C GLU A 36 -17.84 -4.00 -15.72
N ALA A 37 -18.85 -4.25 -14.87
CA ALA A 37 -20.21 -3.75 -15.05
C ALA A 37 -20.26 -2.21 -15.01
N ALA A 38 -19.41 -1.59 -14.19
CA ALA A 38 -19.22 -0.14 -14.17
C ALA A 38 -18.47 0.41 -15.39
N GLY A 39 -17.95 -0.46 -16.27
CA GLY A 39 -17.26 -0.06 -17.50
C GLY A 39 -15.79 0.34 -17.30
N PHE A 40 -15.12 -0.10 -16.23
CA PHE A 40 -13.72 0.24 -16.01
C PHE A 40 -12.80 -0.43 -17.06
N ASP A 41 -11.82 0.33 -17.54
CA ASP A 41 -10.82 -0.14 -18.51
C ASP A 41 -9.67 -0.91 -17.86
N VAL A 42 -9.36 -0.59 -16.61
CA VAL A 42 -8.33 -1.23 -15.78
C VAL A 42 -8.98 -1.78 -14.52
N ILE A 43 -8.74 -3.06 -14.23
CA ILE A 43 -9.37 -3.77 -13.11
C ILE A 43 -8.39 -3.87 -11.95
N ALA A 44 -8.80 -3.41 -10.77
CA ALA A 44 -8.02 -3.50 -9.54
C ALA A 44 -8.37 -4.76 -8.74
N ASP A 45 -7.45 -5.18 -7.88
CA ASP A 45 -7.59 -6.34 -6.98
C ASP A 45 -8.51 -6.10 -5.78
N GLY A 46 -8.94 -4.86 -5.57
CA GLY A 46 -9.79 -4.48 -4.43
C GLY A 46 -9.08 -4.50 -3.08
N LYS A 47 -7.78 -4.87 -3.03
CA LYS A 47 -6.98 -4.99 -1.81
C LYS A 47 -7.70 -5.77 -0.70
N VAL A 48 -8.26 -6.93 -1.07
CA VAL A 48 -9.00 -7.78 -0.12
C VAL A 48 -8.04 -8.32 0.93
N TYR A 49 -8.11 -7.76 2.13
CA TYR A 49 -7.34 -8.20 3.29
C TYR A 49 -8.28 -8.78 4.36
N GLY A 50 -7.77 -9.70 5.17
CA GLY A 50 -8.47 -10.19 6.37
C GLY A 50 -8.14 -9.35 7.61
N GLY A 51 -8.95 -9.50 8.67
CA GLY A 51 -8.65 -8.99 10.02
C GLY A 51 -9.43 -7.76 10.46
N ASP A 52 -9.32 -7.46 11.76
CA ASP A 52 -10.17 -6.48 12.47
C ASP A 52 -9.67 -5.02 12.35
N SER A 53 -8.47 -4.81 11.79
CA SER A 53 -7.90 -3.47 11.57
C SER A 53 -7.37 -3.35 10.14
N PRO A 54 -8.06 -2.63 9.24
CA PRO A 54 -7.62 -2.53 7.84
C PRO A 54 -6.21 -1.95 7.74
N TYR A 55 -5.89 -0.94 8.56
CA TYR A 55 -4.57 -0.31 8.55
C TYR A 55 -3.49 -1.11 9.30
N GLY A 56 -3.85 -1.90 10.31
CA GLY A 56 -2.91 -2.83 10.92
C GLY A 56 -2.53 -3.94 9.93
N THR A 57 -3.52 -4.47 9.22
CA THR A 57 -3.30 -5.53 8.24
C THR A 57 -2.40 -5.06 7.10
N ILE A 58 -2.52 -3.83 6.58
CA ILE A 58 -1.63 -3.38 5.49
C ILE A 58 -0.14 -3.33 5.86
N LEU A 59 0.23 -3.26 7.14
CA LEU A 59 1.62 -3.31 7.58
C LEU A 59 2.05 -4.75 7.86
N TYR A 60 1.27 -5.46 8.67
CA TYR A 60 1.59 -6.83 9.05
C TYR A 60 1.56 -7.81 7.86
N TYR A 61 0.74 -7.54 6.84
CA TYR A 61 0.69 -8.36 5.62
C TYR A 61 2.06 -8.55 4.98
N TYR A 62 2.87 -7.49 4.91
CA TYR A 62 4.22 -7.54 4.35
C TYR A 62 5.20 -8.16 5.35
N SER A 63 5.15 -7.73 6.61
CA SER A 63 6.07 -8.22 7.65
C SER A 63 5.94 -9.73 7.88
N GLU A 64 4.75 -10.33 7.73
CA GLU A 64 4.53 -11.78 7.82
C GLU A 64 5.19 -12.58 6.69
N ARG A 65 5.52 -11.93 5.57
CA ARG A 65 6.05 -12.55 4.34
C ARG A 65 7.54 -12.28 4.14
N MET A 66 8.18 -11.66 5.12
CA MET A 66 9.58 -11.29 5.11
C MET A 66 10.29 -11.78 6.37
N SER A 67 11.60 -12.05 6.24
CA SER A 67 12.47 -12.28 7.39
C SER A 67 12.75 -11.00 8.17
N GLY A 68 13.23 -11.14 9.41
CA GLY A 68 13.73 -10.01 10.20
C GLY A 68 12.66 -9.22 10.96
N TRP A 69 11.42 -9.72 10.99
CA TRP A 69 10.29 -9.05 11.62
C TRP A 69 9.83 -9.70 12.92
N ARG A 70 9.43 -8.85 13.86
CA ARG A 70 8.57 -9.21 14.98
C ARG A 70 7.24 -8.47 14.80
N LEU A 71 6.13 -9.21 14.80
CA LEU A 71 4.77 -8.67 14.60
C LEU A 71 4.20 -8.02 15.87
N SER A 72 5.01 -7.18 16.51
CA SER A 72 4.64 -6.36 17.66
C SER A 72 5.62 -5.20 17.80
N GLY A 73 5.17 -4.14 18.45
CA GLY A 73 5.92 -2.90 18.62
C GLY A 73 5.09 -1.86 19.34
N PRO A 74 5.61 -0.64 19.53
CA PRO A 74 4.83 0.48 20.06
C PRO A 74 3.81 0.99 19.04
N PRO A 75 2.96 1.95 19.43
CA PRO A 75 2.18 2.76 18.50
C PRO A 75 2.99 3.24 17.29
N VAL A 76 2.38 3.24 16.10
CA VAL A 76 2.97 3.81 14.89
C VAL A 76 3.28 5.30 15.12
N GLY A 77 4.51 5.72 14.78
CA GLY A 77 5.00 7.08 15.02
C GLY A 77 4.37 8.17 14.14
N LEU A 78 3.49 7.79 13.21
CA LEU A 78 2.70 8.71 12.40
C LEU A 78 1.41 9.06 13.15
N PRO A 79 1.16 10.34 13.52
CA PRO A 79 0.05 10.71 14.40
C PRO A 79 -1.32 10.17 13.99
N ILE A 80 -1.64 10.24 12.70
CA ILE A 80 -2.90 9.75 12.13
C ILE A 80 -3.08 8.23 12.21
N TYR A 81 -2.00 7.48 12.45
CA TYR A 81 -1.97 6.02 12.56
C TYR A 81 -1.57 5.53 13.96
N SER A 82 -1.42 6.44 14.92
CA SER A 82 -0.91 6.15 16.27
C SER A 82 -1.79 5.21 17.11
N THR A 83 -3.03 4.94 16.68
CA THR A 83 -3.88 3.91 17.30
C THR A 83 -3.50 2.48 16.91
N LEU A 84 -2.59 2.33 15.95
CA LEU A 84 -2.11 1.05 15.43
C LEU A 84 -0.74 0.72 16.01
N PHE A 85 -0.44 -0.57 16.14
CA PHE A 85 0.88 -1.02 16.57
C PHE A 85 1.78 -1.27 15.36
N SER A 86 3.03 -0.83 15.50
CA SER A 86 4.07 -0.98 14.50
C SER A 86 4.64 -2.41 14.52
N PRO A 87 4.97 -3.02 13.36
CA PRO A 87 5.89 -4.16 13.34
C PRO A 87 7.31 -3.70 13.69
N THR A 88 8.09 -4.54 14.38
CA THR A 88 9.50 -4.24 14.69
C THR A 88 10.42 -4.97 13.72
N CYS A 89 11.30 -4.25 13.03
CA CYS A 89 12.43 -4.83 12.29
C CYS A 89 13.58 -5.10 13.29
N ILE A 90 13.90 -6.38 13.49
CA ILE A 90 14.91 -6.87 14.44
C ILE A 90 16.04 -7.67 13.77
N GLY A 91 15.96 -7.85 12.45
CA GLY A 91 16.91 -8.63 11.68
C GLY A 91 16.90 -8.23 10.20
N GLU A 92 17.72 -8.90 9.42
CA GLU A 92 17.80 -8.68 7.98
C GLU A 92 16.45 -8.95 7.28
N VAL A 93 16.02 -8.00 6.45
CA VAL A 93 14.80 -8.08 5.65
C VAL A 93 15.10 -8.78 4.33
N LYS A 94 14.44 -9.92 4.13
CA LYS A 94 14.40 -10.68 2.88
C LYS A 94 12.98 -11.13 2.61
N ARG A 95 12.61 -11.20 1.34
CA ARG A 95 11.35 -11.81 0.93
C ARG A 95 11.41 -13.31 1.15
N GLU A 96 10.45 -13.86 1.88
CA GLU A 96 10.33 -15.30 2.11
C GLU A 96 9.12 -15.88 1.36
N HIS A 97 8.07 -15.07 1.18
CA HIS A 97 6.82 -15.47 0.54
C HIS A 97 6.32 -14.39 -0.43
N PRO A 98 5.55 -14.77 -1.47
CA PRO A 98 4.93 -13.79 -2.36
C PRO A 98 4.00 -12.83 -1.63
N PHE A 99 4.05 -11.55 -2.00
CA PHE A 99 3.16 -10.54 -1.43
C PHE A 99 1.80 -10.66 -2.10
N HIS A 100 1.66 -10.27 -3.38
CA HIS A 100 0.34 -10.16 -4.02
C HIS A 100 0.07 -11.13 -5.17
N LEU A 101 0.91 -12.17 -5.34
CA LEU A 101 0.72 -13.13 -6.44
C LEU A 101 -0.64 -13.84 -6.38
N ALA A 102 -1.14 -14.14 -5.18
CA ALA A 102 -2.46 -14.73 -5.00
C ALA A 102 -3.58 -13.77 -5.47
N HIS A 103 -3.44 -12.46 -5.22
CA HIS A 103 -4.36 -11.44 -5.69
C HIS A 103 -4.36 -11.38 -7.22
N LEU A 104 -3.18 -11.32 -7.84
CA LEU A 104 -3.07 -11.32 -9.30
C LEU A 104 -3.74 -12.54 -9.92
N ARG A 105 -3.50 -13.74 -9.38
CA ARG A 105 -4.12 -14.99 -9.87
C ARG A 105 -5.65 -14.95 -9.76
N ALA A 106 -6.18 -14.49 -8.62
CA ALA A 106 -7.62 -14.39 -8.41
C ALA A 106 -8.27 -13.40 -9.40
N VAL A 107 -7.68 -12.21 -9.59
CA VAL A 107 -8.19 -11.22 -10.55
C VAL A 107 -8.09 -11.75 -11.98
N ARG A 108 -6.96 -12.36 -12.36
CA ARG A 108 -6.74 -12.94 -13.70
C ARG A 108 -7.67 -14.08 -14.05
N LYS A 109 -8.19 -14.80 -13.05
CA LYS A 109 -9.22 -15.82 -13.23
C LYS A 109 -10.58 -15.21 -13.59
N ALA A 110 -10.85 -13.99 -13.11
CA ALA A 110 -12.13 -13.31 -13.28
C ALA A 110 -12.19 -12.36 -14.49
N THR A 111 -11.07 -11.80 -14.97
CA THR A 111 -11.06 -10.86 -16.11
C THR A 111 -9.90 -11.08 -17.10
N LYS A 112 -10.09 -10.57 -18.33
CA LYS A 112 -9.05 -10.44 -19.38
C LYS A 112 -8.61 -8.99 -19.62
N LYS A 113 -9.20 -8.01 -18.95
CA LYS A 113 -8.78 -6.61 -19.02
C LYS A 113 -7.42 -6.41 -18.35
N PRO A 114 -6.72 -5.30 -18.63
CA PRO A 114 -5.52 -4.91 -17.88
C PRO A 114 -5.79 -4.88 -16.37
N VAL A 115 -4.85 -5.41 -15.59
CA VAL A 115 -4.97 -5.52 -14.13
C VAL A 115 -3.97 -4.61 -13.45
N LYS A 116 -4.46 -3.95 -12.40
CA LYS A 116 -3.67 -3.16 -11.47
C LYS A 116 -3.62 -3.84 -10.11
N ILE A 117 -2.42 -4.16 -9.63
CA ILE A 117 -2.20 -4.67 -8.26
C ILE A 117 -1.66 -3.53 -7.39
N SER A 118 -2.30 -3.30 -6.24
CA SER A 118 -1.98 -2.16 -5.39
C SER A 118 -1.19 -2.57 -4.15
N TYR A 119 -0.05 -1.93 -3.94
CA TYR A 119 0.85 -2.12 -2.82
C TYR A 119 0.77 -0.94 -1.87
N THR A 120 0.91 -1.22 -0.57
CA THR A 120 1.40 -0.20 0.36
C THR A 120 2.83 0.17 -0.02
N GLY A 121 3.11 1.46 -0.12
CA GLY A 121 4.43 1.98 -0.46
C GLY A 121 5.53 1.50 0.48
N LEU A 122 6.75 1.36 -0.04
CA LEU A 122 7.89 0.93 0.78
C LEU A 122 8.34 2.04 1.73
N GLY A 123 8.17 3.32 1.34
CA GLY A 123 8.43 4.46 2.21
C GLY A 123 7.48 4.48 3.40
N VAL A 124 6.21 4.16 3.15
CA VAL A 124 5.20 3.95 4.20
C VAL A 124 5.62 2.84 5.16
N ILE A 125 5.97 1.66 4.66
CA ILE A 125 6.32 0.52 5.52
C ILE A 125 7.55 0.85 6.36
N ALA A 126 8.57 1.49 5.77
CA ALA A 126 9.76 1.93 6.50
C ALA A 126 9.43 2.95 7.61
N ALA A 127 8.58 3.95 7.32
CA ALA A 127 8.19 4.98 8.28
C ALA A 127 7.28 4.46 9.39
N ALA A 128 6.44 3.47 9.09
CA ALA A 128 5.50 2.87 10.04
C ALA A 128 6.11 1.71 10.86
N THR A 129 7.40 1.43 10.68
CA THR A 129 8.13 0.34 11.34
C THR A 129 9.01 0.84 12.49
N GLN A 130 9.01 0.11 13.60
CA GLN A 130 10.04 0.24 14.64
C GLN A 130 11.33 -0.41 14.13
N ASN A 131 12.28 0.38 13.64
CA ASN A 131 13.57 -0.12 13.18
C ASN A 131 14.56 -0.27 14.35
N LEU A 132 14.98 -1.50 14.67
CA LEU A 132 16.02 -1.81 15.67
C LEU A 132 17.25 -2.51 15.07
N TYR A 133 17.29 -2.73 13.76
CA TYR A 133 18.34 -3.50 13.09
C TYR A 133 19.20 -2.64 12.15
N TYR A 134 18.58 -1.89 11.25
CA TYR A 134 19.29 -1.03 10.30
C TYR A 134 19.67 0.30 10.94
N LYS A 135 20.71 0.94 10.42
CA LYS A 135 21.24 2.19 10.99
C LYS A 135 20.22 3.34 10.94
N ASP A 136 19.43 3.42 9.87
CA ASP A 136 18.45 4.46 9.64
C ASP A 136 17.28 3.96 8.76
N THR A 137 16.27 4.81 8.56
CA THR A 137 15.09 4.49 7.74
C THR A 137 15.46 4.21 6.28
N LYS A 138 16.50 4.87 5.74
CA LYS A 138 16.95 4.68 4.36
C LYS A 138 17.47 3.27 4.15
N GLU A 139 18.34 2.77 5.03
CA GLU A 139 18.86 1.41 4.91
C GLU A 139 17.74 0.35 4.99
N LEU A 140 16.74 0.54 5.85
CA LEU A 140 15.55 -0.32 5.90
C LEU A 140 14.75 -0.23 4.58
N ALA A 141 14.52 0.97 4.06
CA ALA A 141 13.79 1.17 2.82
C ALA A 141 14.49 0.53 1.60
N MET A 142 15.82 0.56 1.55
CA MET A 142 16.58 -0.13 0.50
C MET A 142 16.49 -1.66 0.62
N ALA A 143 16.45 -2.21 1.83
CA ALA A 143 16.23 -3.63 2.04
C ALA A 143 14.80 -4.05 1.61
N LEU A 144 13.81 -3.22 1.94
CA LEU A 144 12.42 -3.37 1.46
C LEU A 144 12.36 -3.28 -0.07
N ALA A 145 13.06 -2.33 -0.68
CA ALA A 145 13.10 -2.14 -2.13
C ALA A 145 13.58 -3.40 -2.86
N LYS A 146 14.60 -4.09 -2.32
CA LYS A 146 15.07 -5.37 -2.86
C LYS A 146 13.97 -6.44 -2.78
N ALA A 147 13.33 -6.60 -1.62
CA ALA A 147 12.24 -7.57 -1.44
C ALA A 147 11.04 -7.26 -2.36
N PHE A 148 10.72 -5.98 -2.55
CA PHE A 148 9.67 -5.52 -3.45
C PHE A 148 10.03 -5.79 -4.91
N ASN A 149 11.27 -5.53 -5.33
CA ASN A 149 11.73 -5.79 -6.69
C ASN A 149 11.59 -7.27 -7.07
N GLU A 150 11.94 -8.19 -6.16
CA GLU A 150 11.76 -9.63 -6.37
C GLU A 150 10.28 -9.99 -6.59
N ASP A 151 9.36 -9.39 -5.82
CA ASP A 151 7.93 -9.63 -5.95
C ASP A 151 7.33 -8.98 -7.21
N PHE A 152 7.78 -7.77 -7.57
CA PHE A 152 7.33 -7.06 -8.76
C PHE A 152 7.73 -7.77 -10.05
N LYS A 153 8.95 -8.30 -10.11
CA LYS A 153 9.39 -9.15 -11.24
C LYS A 153 8.49 -10.36 -11.38
N GLU A 154 8.18 -11.04 -10.26
CA GLU A 154 7.29 -12.19 -10.29
C GLU A 154 5.86 -11.82 -10.72
N LEU A 155 5.32 -10.68 -10.28
CA LEU A 155 4.02 -10.21 -10.77
C LEU A 155 4.03 -9.88 -12.27
N ALA A 156 5.05 -9.17 -12.75
CA ALA A 156 5.19 -8.84 -14.17
C ALA A 156 5.29 -10.12 -15.03
N ASP A 157 6.12 -11.09 -14.60
CA ASP A 157 6.27 -12.40 -15.26
C ASP A 157 4.96 -13.21 -15.28
N ASN A 158 4.06 -12.98 -14.32
CA ASN A 158 2.74 -13.59 -14.26
C ASN A 158 1.64 -12.72 -14.90
N GLY A 159 2.04 -11.69 -15.65
CA GLY A 159 1.16 -10.87 -16.48
C GLY A 159 0.43 -9.77 -15.70
N CYS A 160 1.08 -9.10 -14.74
CA CYS A 160 0.58 -7.85 -14.18
C CYS A 160 1.01 -6.67 -15.08
N GLU A 161 0.08 -5.89 -15.64
CA GLU A 161 0.48 -4.74 -16.47
C GLU A 161 0.73 -3.47 -15.64
N ILE A 162 0.11 -3.33 -14.47
CA ILE A 162 0.23 -2.13 -13.65
C ILE A 162 0.41 -2.50 -12.17
N ILE A 163 1.47 -1.99 -11.57
CA ILE A 163 1.69 -2.03 -10.12
C ILE A 163 1.49 -0.62 -9.57
N GLN A 164 0.62 -0.46 -8.58
CA GLN A 164 0.42 0.81 -7.89
C GLN A 164 1.13 0.81 -6.54
N LEU A 165 1.88 1.86 -6.21
CA LEU A 165 2.45 2.09 -4.87
C LEU A 165 1.66 3.20 -4.17
N ASP A 166 1.07 2.89 -3.03
CA ASP A 166 0.37 3.85 -2.19
C ASP A 166 1.37 4.50 -1.21
N GLU A 167 1.97 5.62 -1.61
CA GLU A 167 3.01 6.36 -0.87
C GLU A 167 2.43 7.55 -0.10
N PHE A 168 1.60 7.28 0.91
CA PHE A 168 0.92 8.32 1.69
C PHE A 168 1.83 9.05 2.71
N VAL A 169 3.13 8.77 2.73
CA VAL A 169 4.12 9.55 3.50
C VAL A 169 4.80 10.65 2.68
N TRP A 170 4.78 10.57 1.34
CA TRP A 170 5.40 11.57 0.46
C TRP A 170 4.91 13.02 0.67
N PRO A 171 3.62 13.27 0.99
CA PRO A 171 3.16 14.63 1.31
C PRO A 171 3.85 15.27 2.52
N TYR A 172 4.44 14.47 3.41
CA TYR A 172 5.18 14.96 4.60
C TYR A 172 6.68 15.13 4.33
N GLY A 173 7.17 14.63 3.21
CA GLY A 173 8.56 14.70 2.82
C GLY A 173 8.88 13.64 1.76
N MET A 174 9.52 14.10 0.68
CA MET A 174 10.06 13.25 -0.38
C MET A 174 11.43 13.83 -0.75
N GLY A 175 12.49 13.11 -0.43
CA GLY A 175 13.87 13.47 -0.73
C GLY A 175 14.56 12.43 -1.59
N ASP A 176 15.88 12.55 -1.70
CA ASP A 176 16.69 11.73 -2.61
C ASP A 176 16.59 10.22 -2.30
N TRP A 177 16.49 9.86 -1.01
CA TRP A 177 16.54 8.45 -0.62
C TRP A 177 15.20 7.74 -0.83
N GLU A 178 14.07 8.42 -0.67
CA GLU A 178 12.75 7.86 -0.98
C GLU A 178 12.67 7.53 -2.48
N ILE A 179 13.18 8.42 -3.32
CA ILE A 179 13.26 8.21 -4.77
C ILE A 179 14.24 7.08 -5.11
N GLU A 180 15.42 7.05 -4.48
CA GLU A 180 16.40 5.98 -4.67
C GLU A 180 15.79 4.60 -4.36
N ALA A 181 15.05 4.50 -3.25
CA ALA A 181 14.41 3.26 -2.83
C ALA A 181 13.28 2.83 -3.78
N VAL A 182 12.45 3.77 -4.25
CA VAL A 182 11.44 3.46 -5.29
C VAL A 182 12.10 3.03 -6.58
N ASN A 183 13.11 3.76 -7.07
CA ASN A 183 13.82 3.43 -8.30
C ASN A 183 14.48 2.04 -8.22
N ALA A 184 15.09 1.70 -7.09
CA ALA A 184 15.65 0.37 -6.85
C ALA A 184 14.56 -0.71 -6.83
N SER A 185 13.38 -0.41 -6.28
CA SER A 185 12.27 -1.38 -6.22
C SER A 185 11.71 -1.72 -7.60
N VAL A 186 11.70 -0.77 -8.55
CA VAL A 186 11.10 -0.94 -9.88
C VAL A 186 12.10 -1.35 -10.97
N GLU A 187 13.39 -1.46 -10.63
CA GLU A 187 14.45 -1.68 -11.60
C GLU A 187 14.29 -3.02 -12.36
N GLY A 188 14.26 -2.93 -13.69
CA GLY A 188 14.19 -4.09 -14.58
C GLY A 188 12.89 -4.89 -14.51
N VAL A 189 11.80 -4.27 -14.05
CA VAL A 189 10.47 -4.89 -14.03
C VAL A 189 9.70 -4.47 -15.29
N ASP A 190 9.15 -5.44 -16.01
CA ASP A 190 8.41 -5.23 -17.25
C ASP A 190 6.91 -4.98 -17.00
N CYS A 191 6.59 -3.88 -16.32
CA CYS A 191 5.22 -3.39 -16.14
C CYS A 191 5.19 -1.88 -15.90
N GLN A 192 3.98 -1.29 -15.92
CA GLN A 192 3.81 0.09 -15.50
C GLN A 192 3.85 0.20 -13.98
N PHE A 193 4.41 1.31 -13.50
CA PHE A 193 4.41 1.68 -12.08
C PHE A 193 3.63 2.96 -11.89
N TRP A 194 2.53 2.88 -11.16
CA TRP A 194 1.75 4.04 -10.79
C TRP A 194 2.01 4.33 -9.31
N VAL A 195 2.06 5.59 -8.93
CA VAL A 195 2.14 5.98 -7.53
C VAL A 195 0.86 6.73 -7.20
N HIS A 196 0.21 6.31 -6.13
CA HIS A 196 -0.84 7.09 -5.50
C HIS A 196 -0.27 7.75 -4.25
N THR A 197 -0.41 9.06 -4.17
CA THR A 197 -0.09 9.84 -2.97
C THR A 197 -1.39 10.40 -2.43
N CYS A 198 -1.72 10.14 -1.18
CA CYS A 198 -2.94 10.68 -0.58
C CYS A 198 -2.63 12.06 0.03
N TRP A 199 -3.22 13.13 -0.50
CA TRP A 199 -3.04 14.49 0.02
C TRP A 199 -4.07 14.83 1.12
N GLY A 200 -4.75 13.82 1.65
CA GLY A 200 -5.48 13.87 2.92
C GLY A 200 -6.87 13.23 2.92
N ASN A 201 -7.31 12.94 4.15
CA ASN A 201 -8.70 12.76 4.59
C ASN A 201 -9.05 13.95 5.53
N TYR A 202 -10.24 14.02 6.14
CA TYR A 202 -10.81 15.00 7.10
C TYR A 202 -9.83 15.83 7.97
N SER A 203 -8.64 15.32 8.27
CA SER A 203 -7.59 16.03 9.01
C SER A 203 -6.63 16.91 8.15
N GLY A 204 -6.76 16.88 6.81
CA GLY A 204 -5.84 17.52 5.87
C GLY A 204 -4.45 16.89 5.83
N THR A 205 -3.68 17.12 4.75
CA THR A 205 -2.21 17.00 4.76
C THR A 205 -1.60 18.37 4.52
N PRO A 206 -0.30 18.59 4.83
CA PRO A 206 0.37 19.87 4.61
C PRO A 206 0.33 20.40 3.18
N ALA A 207 -0.08 19.55 2.25
CA ALA A 207 0.04 19.76 0.84
C ALA A 207 -1.33 19.97 0.17
N TYR A 208 -2.42 19.99 0.96
CA TYR A 208 -3.68 20.63 0.56
C TYR A 208 -3.44 22.14 0.39
N PHE A 209 -3.77 22.69 -0.79
CA PHE A 209 -3.68 24.13 -1.00
C PHE A 209 -4.70 24.82 -0.10
N PRO A 210 -4.26 25.67 0.84
CA PRO A 210 -5.16 26.39 1.72
C PRO A 210 -6.06 27.30 0.87
N ASP A 211 -7.37 27.12 0.97
CA ASP A 211 -8.35 28.12 0.55
C ASP A 211 -8.81 28.91 1.79
N GLU A 212 -9.82 29.77 1.65
CA GLU A 212 -10.36 30.56 2.78
C GLU A 212 -11.21 29.72 3.75
N THR A 213 -11.27 28.39 3.59
CA THR A 213 -12.08 27.51 4.44
C THR A 213 -11.54 27.49 5.86
N THR A 214 -12.44 27.65 6.83
CA THR A 214 -12.08 27.63 8.25
C THR A 214 -11.70 26.20 8.65
N THR A 215 -10.54 26.05 9.29
CA THR A 215 -10.06 24.75 9.77
C THR A 215 -10.74 24.38 11.09
N GLU A 216 -11.12 23.11 11.24
CA GLU A 216 -11.57 22.53 12.50
C GLU A 216 -10.38 21.78 13.12
N PHE A 217 -9.98 22.14 14.34
CA PHE A 217 -8.79 21.57 15.01
C PHE A 217 -7.48 21.66 14.19
N GLY A 218 -7.34 22.67 13.33
CA GLY A 218 -6.16 22.82 12.46
C GLY A 218 -6.18 21.96 11.20
N ALA A 219 -7.31 21.31 10.91
CA ALA A 219 -7.56 20.50 9.74
C ALA A 219 -8.69 21.06 8.86
N TYR A 220 -8.64 20.78 7.55
CA TYR A 220 -9.73 21.09 6.63
C TYR A 220 -10.80 19.99 6.68
N ASP A 221 -12.01 20.33 7.13
CA ASP A 221 -13.15 19.44 7.01
C ASP A 221 -13.65 19.41 5.56
N PHE A 222 -13.25 18.38 4.81
CA PHE A 222 -13.66 18.15 3.43
C PHE A 222 -15.18 17.92 3.24
N ALA A 223 -15.91 17.52 4.29
CA ALA A 223 -17.38 17.42 4.25
C ALA A 223 -18.06 18.79 4.38
N SER A 224 -17.34 19.80 4.89
CA SER A 224 -17.80 21.19 5.01
C SER A 224 -17.43 22.08 3.83
N ARG A 225 -16.86 21.50 2.75
CA ARG A 225 -16.50 22.24 1.54
C ARG A 225 -17.66 23.12 1.09
N ALA A 226 -17.38 24.39 0.82
CA ALA A 226 -18.41 25.36 0.44
C ALA A 226 -19.24 24.82 -0.75
N LYS A 227 -20.56 24.97 -0.69
CA LYS A 227 -21.47 24.42 -1.73
C LYS A 227 -21.18 24.96 -3.13
N ASP A 228 -20.52 26.11 -3.20
CA ASP A 228 -20.10 26.84 -4.38
C ASP A 228 -18.60 26.68 -4.70
N ALA A 229 -17.86 25.90 -3.90
CA ALA A 229 -16.49 25.56 -4.24
C ALA A 229 -16.48 24.85 -5.60
N ALA A 230 -15.53 25.24 -6.46
CA ALA A 230 -15.32 24.57 -7.74
C ALA A 230 -15.21 23.06 -7.50
N ALA A 231 -15.91 22.26 -8.30
CA ALA A 231 -15.77 20.81 -8.24
C ALA A 231 -14.28 20.46 -8.36
N PRO A 232 -13.77 19.48 -7.58
CA PRO A 232 -12.40 19.03 -7.80
C PRO A 232 -12.31 18.56 -9.24
N GLU A 233 -11.26 19.00 -9.95
CA GLU A 233 -10.97 18.44 -11.25
C GLU A 233 -10.78 16.94 -11.11
N ARG A 234 -11.11 16.17 -12.16
CA ARG A 234 -10.76 14.75 -12.18
C ARG A 234 -9.26 14.63 -11.90
N ALA A 235 -8.87 13.61 -11.13
CA ALA A 235 -7.47 13.26 -11.00
C ALA A 235 -6.88 13.12 -12.41
N HIS A 236 -5.91 13.98 -12.71
CA HIS A 236 -5.16 13.91 -13.96
C HIS A 236 -3.77 13.42 -13.61
N ALA A 237 -3.26 12.47 -14.39
CA ALA A 237 -1.87 12.07 -14.27
C ALA A 237 -1.00 13.32 -14.52
N ILE A 238 -0.44 13.90 -13.46
CA ILE A 238 0.58 14.92 -13.63
C ILE A 238 1.83 14.12 -14.00
N PHE A 239 2.12 14.08 -15.30
CA PHE A 239 3.42 13.66 -15.78
C PHE A 239 4.33 14.88 -15.87
N PRO A 240 5.19 15.05 -14.86
CA PRO A 240 6.54 15.48 -15.08
C PRO A 240 7.47 14.60 -14.24
N LYS A 241 8.76 14.68 -14.51
CA LYS A 241 9.81 14.06 -13.70
C LYS A 241 9.63 14.43 -12.22
N VAL A 242 9.04 13.54 -11.43
CA VAL A 242 8.97 13.67 -9.97
C VAL A 242 10.35 13.30 -9.44
N LEU A 243 11.26 14.27 -9.37
CA LEU A 243 12.64 14.06 -8.89
C LEU A 243 13.37 12.89 -9.58
N ASP A 244 13.12 12.68 -10.88
CA ASP A 244 13.63 11.53 -11.66
C ASP A 244 13.21 10.14 -11.11
N ALA A 245 12.04 10.04 -10.47
CA ALA A 245 11.38 8.77 -10.15
C ALA A 245 11.04 7.99 -11.43
N ASN A 246 11.37 6.70 -11.45
CA ASN A 246 11.09 5.77 -12.54
C ASN A 246 9.66 5.24 -12.46
N ILE A 247 8.69 6.14 -12.62
CA ILE A 247 7.26 5.85 -12.52
C ILE A 247 6.54 6.28 -13.79
N HIS A 248 5.45 5.59 -14.08
CA HIS A 248 4.60 5.78 -15.24
C HIS A 248 3.35 6.59 -14.92
N ALA A 249 3.00 6.87 -13.67
CA ALA A 249 1.93 7.80 -13.35
C ALA A 249 2.06 8.24 -11.90
N LEU A 250 1.76 9.50 -11.62
CA LEU A 250 1.51 9.99 -10.27
C LEU A 250 0.04 10.44 -10.19
N ASN A 251 -0.71 9.79 -9.30
CA ASN A 251 -2.08 10.12 -8.95
C ASN A 251 -2.12 10.70 -7.53
N TYR A 252 -2.88 11.76 -7.33
CA TYR A 252 -2.97 12.50 -6.08
C TYR A 252 -4.43 12.79 -5.69
#